data_AF-A0A350UVQ4-F1
#
_entry.id   AF-A0A350UVQ4-F1
#
_cell.length_a   1.000
_cell.length_b   1.000
_cell.length_c   1.000
_cell.angle_alpha   90.00
_cell.angle_beta   90.00
_cell.angle_gamma   90.00
#
_symmetry.space_group_name_H-M   'P 1'
#
loop_
_entity.id
_entity.type
_entity.pdbx_description
1 polymer ?
#
loop_
_entity_poly.entity_id
_entity_poly.type
_entity_poly.pdbx_seq_one_letter_code
_entity_poly.pdbx_strand_id
1 'polypeptide(L)'
;MNQILLTRGSNKLIWLVFSLVLGWPVHGSAWGPEAHRIVGLIADQHLQPEVRKRIKQDFNITSLANVANWADRVRDKSRRARGIMRTFLKARELM
;
A
#
# COMPACT_ATOMS: atom_id res chain seq x y z
N MET A 1 -5.96 4.56 -60.33
CA MET A 1 -5.26 5.49 -59.42
C MET A 1 -5.58 5.13 -57.96
N ASN A 2 -4.69 4.33 -57.38
CA ASN A 2 -4.20 4.27 -56.00
C ASN A 2 -5.16 4.59 -54.83
N GLN A 3 -5.77 3.57 -54.23
CA GLN A 3 -6.20 3.60 -52.81
C GLN A 3 -6.07 2.25 -52.06
N ILE A 4 -5.15 1.35 -52.44
CA ILE A 4 -5.03 0.00 -51.79
C ILE A 4 -3.63 -0.24 -51.19
N LEU A 5 -2.97 0.80 -50.67
CA LEU A 5 -1.62 0.67 -50.09
C LEU A 5 -1.48 1.16 -48.64
N LEU A 6 -2.57 1.50 -47.93
CA LEU A 6 -2.49 2.01 -46.55
C LEU A 6 -2.88 1.01 -45.45
N THR A 7 -3.35 -0.20 -45.76
CA THR A 7 -3.82 -1.15 -44.71
C THR A 7 -2.88 -2.33 -44.47
N ARG A 8 -1.75 -2.42 -45.19
CA ARG A 8 -0.88 -3.61 -45.17
C ARG A 8 0.16 -3.66 -44.05
N GLY A 9 0.29 -2.63 -43.24
CA GLY A 9 1.23 -2.62 -42.13
C GLY A 9 0.74 -1.79 -40.97
N SER A 10 -0.06 -2.37 -40.06
CA SER A 10 -0.15 -1.81 -38.70
C SER A 10 -0.92 -2.66 -37.68
N ASN A 11 -1.34 -3.89 -37.99
CA ASN A 11 -1.92 -4.77 -36.97
C ASN A 11 -0.91 -5.11 -35.86
N LYS A 12 0.39 -5.20 -36.18
CA LYS A 12 1.45 -5.37 -35.16
C LYS A 12 1.53 -4.20 -34.19
N LEU A 13 1.33 -2.96 -34.67
CA LEU A 13 1.33 -1.78 -33.81
C LEU A 13 0.11 -1.78 -32.89
N ILE A 14 -1.06 -2.17 -33.43
CA ILE A 14 -2.28 -2.35 -32.64
C ILE A 14 -2.06 -3.41 -31.54
N TRP A 15 -1.48 -4.56 -31.88
CA TRP A 15 -1.17 -5.60 -30.90
C TRP A 15 -0.13 -5.17 -29.87
N LEU A 16 0.87 -4.38 -30.26
CA LEU A 16 1.89 -3.87 -29.36
C LEU A 16 1.30 -2.85 -28.37
N VAL A 17 0.48 -1.91 -28.84
CA VAL A 17 -0.25 -0.96 -27.99
C VAL A 17 -1.23 -1.69 -27.07
N PHE A 18 -1.97 -2.67 -27.59
CA PHE A 18 -2.90 -3.48 -26.80
C PHE A 18 -2.18 -4.26 -25.70
N SER A 19 -1.03 -4.86 -26.00
CA SER A 19 -0.19 -5.56 -25.01
C SER A 19 0.37 -4.61 -23.95
N LEU A 20 0.72 -3.37 -24.31
CA LEU A 20 1.21 -2.37 -23.35
C LEU A 20 0.11 -1.92 -22.38
N VAL A 21 -1.12 -1.75 -22.88
CA VAL A 21 -2.26 -1.35 -22.07
C VAL A 21 -2.68 -2.47 -21.11
N LEU A 22 -2.76 -3.71 -21.59
CA LEU A 22 -3.09 -4.86 -20.73
C LEU A 22 -1.98 -5.22 -19.74
N GLY A 23 -0.72 -4.97 -20.10
CA GLY A 23 0.43 -5.21 -19.24
C GLY A 23 0.68 -4.09 -18.23
N TRP A 24 -0.11 -3.01 -18.23
CA TRP A 24 0.11 -1.90 -17.32
C TRP A 24 -0.17 -2.35 -15.87
N PRO A 25 0.81 -2.23 -14.95
CA PRO A 25 0.59 -2.62 -13.56
C PRO A 25 -0.47 -1.71 -12.96
N VAL A 26 -1.66 -2.26 -12.73
CA VAL A 26 -2.70 -1.58 -11.98
C VAL A 26 -2.26 -1.59 -10.52
N HIS A 27 -1.78 -0.45 -10.03
CA HIS A 27 -1.49 -0.28 -8.61
C HIS A 27 -2.81 -0.39 -7.83
N GLY A 28 -3.11 -1.58 -7.32
CA GLY A 28 -4.17 -1.76 -6.35
C GLY A 28 -3.83 -0.99 -5.07
N SER A 29 -4.75 -0.15 -4.60
CA SER A 29 -4.64 0.44 -3.27
C SER A 29 -4.79 -0.69 -2.25
N ALA A 30 -3.66 -1.23 -1.79
CA ALA A 30 -3.67 -2.23 -0.75
C ALA A 30 -4.01 -1.54 0.57
N TRP A 31 -5.26 -1.71 1.01
CA TRP A 31 -5.77 -1.47 2.38
C TRP A 31 -5.24 -0.19 3.03
N GLY A 32 -5.94 0.93 2.80
CA GLY A 32 -5.64 2.19 3.46
C GLY A 32 -5.91 2.18 4.97
N PRO A 33 -5.62 3.29 5.69
CA PRO A 33 -5.82 3.38 7.14
C PRO A 33 -7.24 3.07 7.61
N GLU A 34 -8.23 3.41 6.77
CA GLU A 34 -9.63 3.12 7.03
C GLU A 34 -9.93 1.63 6.96
N ALA A 35 -9.37 0.94 5.96
CA ALA A 35 -9.59 -0.48 5.79
C ALA A 35 -9.00 -1.28 6.96
N HIS A 36 -7.82 -0.89 7.48
CA HIS A 36 -7.26 -1.45 8.71
C HIS A 36 -8.17 -1.25 9.92
N ARG A 37 -8.77 -0.07 10.06
CA ARG A 37 -9.71 0.23 11.15
C ARG A 37 -10.98 -0.62 11.05
N ILE A 38 -11.55 -0.75 9.85
CA ILE A 38 -12.73 -1.57 9.58
C ILE A 38 -12.45 -3.04 9.95
N VAL A 39 -11.32 -3.60 9.54
CA VAL A 39 -10.93 -4.96 9.93
C VAL A 39 -10.78 -5.09 11.45
N GLY A 40 -10.20 -4.08 12.11
CA GLY A 40 -10.13 -4.03 13.58
C GLY A 40 -11.51 -3.99 14.26
N LEU A 41 -12.47 -3.26 13.70
CA LEU A 41 -13.86 -3.23 14.19
C LEU A 41 -14.54 -4.58 14.02
N ILE A 42 -14.39 -5.22 12.86
CA ILE A 42 -14.94 -6.55 12.60
C ILE A 42 -14.34 -7.56 13.58
N ALA A 43 -13.02 -7.52 13.78
CA ALA A 43 -12.34 -8.37 14.75
C ALA A 43 -12.88 -8.13 16.17
N ASP A 44 -13.03 -6.88 16.60
CA ASP A 44 -13.60 -6.51 17.90
C ASP A 44 -14.97 -7.14 18.14
N GLN A 45 -15.82 -7.24 17.11
CA GLN A 45 -17.17 -7.83 17.22
C GLN A 45 -17.15 -9.35 17.42
N HIS A 46 -16.08 -10.03 16.98
CA HIS A 46 -15.98 -11.50 17.01
C HIS A 46 -15.07 -12.01 18.15
N LEU A 47 -14.54 -11.13 19.00
CA LEU A 47 -13.75 -11.53 20.16
C LEU A 47 -14.62 -12.19 21.23
N GLN A 48 -14.17 -13.34 21.73
CA GLN A 48 -14.72 -13.95 22.93
C GLN A 48 -14.46 -13.05 24.16
N PRO A 49 -15.35 -13.01 25.17
CA PRO A 49 -15.23 -12.12 26.32
C PRO A 49 -13.91 -12.24 27.09
N GLU A 50 -13.39 -13.46 27.25
CA GLU A 50 -12.12 -13.74 27.91
C GLU A 50 -10.93 -13.19 27.14
N VAL A 51 -10.98 -13.22 25.80
CA VAL A 51 -9.95 -12.64 24.94
C VAL A 51 -9.99 -11.12 25.05
N ARG A 52 -11.17 -10.51 25.04
CA ARG A 52 -11.34 -9.06 25.26
C ARG A 52 -10.77 -8.63 26.61
N LYS A 53 -11.04 -9.40 27.67
CA LYS A 53 -10.51 -9.13 29.02
C LYS A 53 -8.99 -9.20 29.03
N ARG A 54 -8.39 -10.24 28.42
CA ARG A 54 -6.94 -10.40 28.34
C ARG A 54 -6.28 -9.26 27.55
N ILE A 55 -6.84 -8.88 26.40
CA ILE A 55 -6.33 -7.76 25.59
C ILE A 55 -6.32 -6.46 26.42
N LYS A 56 -7.38 -6.20 27.19
CA LYS A 56 -7.44 -5.03 28.07
C LYS A 56 -6.41 -5.11 29.20
N GLN A 57 -6.23 -6.27 29.82
CA GLN A 57 -5.29 -6.46 30.93
C GLN A 57 -3.83 -6.35 30.49
N ASP A 58 -3.47 -7.02 29.40
CA ASP A 58 -2.08 -7.16 28.97
C ASP A 58 -1.60 -5.91 28.20
N PHE A 59 -2.49 -5.23 27.47
CA PHE A 59 -2.12 -4.15 26.55
C PHE A 59 -2.83 -2.83 26.80
N ASN A 60 -3.80 -2.76 27.73
CA ASN A 60 -4.68 -1.61 27.94
C ASN A 60 -5.40 -1.16 26.64
N ILE A 61 -5.76 -2.11 25.79
CA ILE A 61 -6.47 -1.87 24.53
C ILE A 61 -7.95 -2.19 24.74
N THR A 62 -8.81 -1.22 24.43
CA THR A 62 -10.28 -1.38 24.54
C THR A 62 -10.97 -1.56 23.19
N SER A 63 -10.28 -1.23 22.09
CA SER A 63 -10.74 -1.46 20.72
C SER A 63 -9.56 -1.70 19.79
N LEU A 64 -9.59 -2.84 19.09
CA LEU A 64 -8.63 -3.19 18.05
C LEU A 64 -8.66 -2.18 16.89
N ALA A 65 -9.82 -1.61 16.57
CA ALA A 65 -9.94 -0.58 15.55
C ALA A 65 -9.05 0.65 15.80
N ASN A 66 -8.95 1.09 17.06
CA ASN A 66 -8.16 2.27 17.42
C ASN A 66 -6.64 2.04 17.30
N VAL A 67 -6.21 0.79 17.44
CA VAL A 67 -4.79 0.39 17.38
C VAL A 67 -4.39 -0.20 16.04
N ALA A 68 -5.33 -0.49 15.13
CA ALA A 68 -5.07 -1.18 13.86
C ALA A 68 -4.02 -0.49 12.99
N ASN A 69 -3.90 0.84 13.07
CA ASN A 69 -2.92 1.63 12.31
C ASN A 69 -1.55 1.78 13.01
N TRP A 70 -1.34 1.20 14.18
CA TRP A 70 -0.11 1.41 14.97
C TRP A 70 1.15 0.94 14.23
N ALA A 71 1.12 -0.25 13.62
CA ALA A 71 2.28 -0.81 12.93
C ALA A 71 2.77 0.10 11.79
N ASP A 72 1.83 0.64 11.01
CA ASP A 72 2.13 1.56 9.93
C ASP A 72 2.70 2.90 10.43
N ARG A 73 2.16 3.45 11.53
CA ARG A 73 2.73 4.64 12.17
C ARG A 73 4.18 4.43 12.62
N VAL A 74 4.49 3.27 13.21
CA VAL A 74 5.86 2.93 13.65
C VAL A 74 6.80 2.78 12.46
N ARG A 75 6.35 2.09 11.40
CA ARG A 75 7.10 1.94 10.15
C ARG A 75 7.44 3.30 9.55
N ASP A 76 6.47 4.20 9.48
CA ASP A 76 6.64 5.50 8.83
C ASP A 76 7.53 6.43 9.66
N LYS A 77 7.43 6.40 10.99
CA LYS A 77 8.40 7.07 11.88
C LYS A 77 9.82 6.56 11.65
N SER A 78 9.99 5.24 11.55
CA SER A 78 11.29 4.61 11.32
C SER A 78 11.87 4.96 9.94
N ARG A 79 11.04 4.99 8.89
CA ARG A 79 11.42 5.42 7.54
C ARG A 79 11.87 6.87 7.53
N ARG A 80 11.14 7.76 8.21
CA ARG A 80 11.49 9.18 8.33
C ARG A 80 12.84 9.36 9.01
N ALA A 81 13.07 8.69 10.14
CA ALA A 81 14.35 8.73 10.85
C ALA A 81 15.51 8.25 9.97
N ARG A 82 15.33 7.13 9.24
CA ARG A 82 16.34 6.64 8.28
C ARG A 82 16.59 7.62 7.13
N GLY A 83 15.55 8.27 6.61
CA GLY A 83 15.69 9.27 5.56
C GLY A 83 16.52 10.46 6.01
N ILE A 84 16.23 11.00 7.20
CA ILE A 84 16.99 12.08 7.82
C ILE A 84 18.47 11.70 7.99
N MET A 85 18.74 10.51 8.54
CA MET A 85 20.11 10.02 8.73
C MET A 85 20.88 9.92 7.39
N ARG A 86 20.24 9.39 6.34
CA ARG A 86 20.87 9.31 5.00
C ARG A 86 21.23 10.69 4.45
N THR A 87 20.36 11.68 4.64
CA THR A 87 20.64 13.06 4.21
C THR A 87 21.83 13.66 4.97
N PHE A 88 21.89 13.48 6.29
CA PHE A 88 23.02 13.96 7.09
C PHE A 88 24.36 13.32 6.70
N LEU A 89 24.39 12.00 6.49
CA LEU A 89 25.60 11.30 6.09
C LEU A 89 26.09 11.77 4.71
N LYS A 90 25.17 11.93 3.75
CA LYS A 90 25.51 12.44 2.42
C LYS A 90 26.05 13.88 2.46
N ALA A 91 25.50 14.74 3.31
CA ALA A 91 26.02 16.10 3.50
C ALA A 91 27.41 16.11 4.12
N ARG A 92 27.70 15.20 5.07
CA ARG A 92 29.01 15.06 5.70
C ARG A 92 30.09 14.55 4.74
N GLU A 93 29.75 13.67 3.80
CA GLU A 93 30.71 13.20 2.78
C GLU A 93 31.08 14.27 1.73
N LEU A 94 30.26 15.32 1.61
CA LEU A 94 30.46 16.41 0.64
C LEU A 94 31.16 17.64 1.23
N MET A 95 31.45 17.65 2.54
CA MET A 95 32.24 18.67 3.24
C MET A 95 33.66 18.17 3.45
#